data_AF-A0A4R6IGM3-F1
#
_entry.id   AF-A0A4R6IGM3-F1
#
_cell.length_a   1.000
_cell.length_b   1.000
_cell.length_c   1.000
_cell.angle_alpha   90.00
_cell.angle_beta   90.00
_cell.angle_gamma   90.00
#
_symmetry.space_group_name_H-M   'P 1'
#
loop_
_entity.id
_entity.type
_entity.pdbx_description
1 polymer ?
#
loop_
_entity_poly.entity_id
_entity_poly.type
_entity_poly.pdbx_seq_one_letter_code
_entity_poly.pdbx_strand_id
1 'polypeptide(L)'
;MYIKKISLAFLFLIAGISGYAQTYQSVTSKNKTYLATVKGLSYTYNNGVVTLKNGGNYDLGTVSIIASSKVDGTLFGIALFEEGLERGKTVKATVYFTAGLGKDSHELPLNKIDQQNLVFSFDKATRAQR
;
A
#
# COMPACT_ATOMS: atom_id res chain seq x y z
N MET A 1 -4.21 -40.12 49.82
CA MET A 1 -3.62 -38.78 49.63
C MET A 1 -3.75 -38.42 48.16
N TYR A 2 -4.75 -37.60 47.80
CA TYR A 2 -5.12 -37.30 46.41
C TYR A 2 -4.23 -36.19 45.84
N ILE A 3 -3.46 -36.49 44.79
CA ILE A 3 -2.68 -35.49 44.06
C ILE A 3 -3.62 -34.76 43.08
N LYS A 4 -3.83 -33.48 43.35
CA LYS A 4 -4.70 -32.56 42.59
C LYS A 4 -4.01 -32.22 41.27
N LYS A 5 -4.60 -32.60 40.13
CA LYS A 5 -4.11 -32.22 38.80
C LYS A 5 -4.34 -30.71 38.60
N ILE A 6 -3.27 -29.93 38.55
CA ILE A 6 -3.33 -28.51 38.20
C ILE A 6 -3.22 -28.42 36.67
N SER A 7 -4.37 -28.29 36.01
CA SER A 7 -4.43 -27.91 34.61
C SER A 7 -4.13 -26.41 34.50
N LEU A 8 -2.93 -26.05 34.05
CA LEU A 8 -2.57 -24.66 33.77
C LEU A 8 -2.96 -24.32 32.32
N ALA A 9 -4.20 -23.88 32.15
CA ALA A 9 -4.65 -23.30 30.89
C ALA A 9 -4.14 -21.85 30.79
N PHE A 10 -3.03 -21.64 30.07
CA PHE A 10 -2.60 -20.31 29.68
C PHE A 10 -3.52 -19.81 28.56
N LEU A 11 -4.51 -19.00 28.93
CA LEU A 11 -5.30 -18.17 28.03
C LEU A 11 -4.35 -17.21 27.29
N PHE A 12 -4.08 -17.49 26.01
CA PHE A 12 -3.56 -16.50 25.08
C PHE A 12 -4.67 -15.47 24.77
N LEU A 13 -4.85 -14.52 25.69
CA LEU A 13 -5.61 -13.30 25.44
C LEU A 13 -4.74 -12.35 24.61
N ILE A 14 -4.59 -12.66 23.32
CA ILE A 14 -4.21 -11.65 22.35
C ILE A 14 -5.50 -10.92 22.01
N ALA A 15 -5.83 -9.90 22.81
CA ALA A 15 -6.77 -8.87 22.41
C ALA A 15 -6.13 -8.09 21.26
N GLY A 16 -6.16 -8.68 20.06
CA GLY A 16 -5.73 -8.03 18.85
C GLY A 16 -6.69 -6.90 18.57
N ILE A 17 -6.25 -5.67 18.82
CA ILE A 17 -6.81 -4.48 18.20
C ILE A 17 -7.14 -4.81 16.74
N SER A 18 -8.42 -4.81 16.40
CA SER A 18 -8.88 -4.99 15.02
C SER A 18 -8.53 -3.73 14.25
N GLY A 19 -7.25 -3.58 13.93
CA GLY A 19 -6.76 -2.60 12.98
C GLY A 19 -7.39 -2.90 11.63
N TYR A 20 -8.07 -1.92 11.05
CA TYR A 20 -8.64 -2.04 9.72
C TYR A 20 -7.53 -2.44 8.73
N ALA A 21 -7.74 -3.56 8.04
CA ALA A 21 -6.82 -4.01 7.00
C ALA A 21 -7.03 -3.15 5.75
N GLN A 22 -6.02 -2.35 5.40
CA GLN A 22 -6.03 -1.60 4.15
C GLN A 22 -6.25 -2.56 2.98
N THR A 23 -7.12 -2.18 2.04
CA THR A 23 -7.37 -3.01 0.85
C THR A 23 -6.32 -2.74 -0.22
N TYR A 24 -5.68 -3.80 -0.68
CA TYR A 24 -4.70 -3.78 -1.77
C TYR A 24 -5.22 -4.60 -2.93
N GLN A 25 -5.23 -4.00 -4.12
CA GLN A 25 -5.57 -4.70 -5.34
C GLN A 25 -4.33 -5.36 -5.93
N SER A 26 -4.47 -6.65 -6.25
CA SER A 26 -3.44 -7.43 -6.94
C SER A 26 -3.12 -6.84 -8.31
N VAL A 27 -1.88 -7.01 -8.74
CA VAL A 27 -1.45 -6.63 -10.08
C VAL A 27 -2.19 -7.45 -11.14
N THR A 28 -2.92 -6.79 -12.03
CA THR A 28 -3.73 -7.43 -13.09
C THR A 28 -3.05 -7.46 -14.46
N SER A 29 -1.92 -6.77 -14.63
CA SER A 29 -1.19 -6.68 -15.89
C SER A 29 -0.70 -8.05 -16.36
N LYS A 30 -0.80 -8.31 -17.67
CA LYS A 30 -0.27 -9.54 -18.31
C LYS A 30 1.14 -9.36 -18.86
N ASN A 31 1.72 -8.16 -18.78
CA ASN A 31 3.05 -7.88 -19.32
C ASN A 31 4.12 -8.57 -18.47
N LYS A 32 4.85 -9.53 -19.06
CA LYS A 32 5.86 -10.34 -18.37
C LYS A 32 6.99 -9.49 -17.77
N THR A 33 7.45 -8.47 -18.49
CA THR A 33 8.52 -7.58 -18.01
C THR A 33 8.06 -6.80 -16.80
N TYR A 34 6.85 -6.23 -16.85
CA TYR A 34 6.25 -5.52 -15.74
C TYR A 34 6.05 -6.42 -14.52
N LEU A 35 5.46 -7.60 -14.71
CA LEU A 35 5.28 -8.59 -13.65
C LEU A 35 6.60 -8.98 -12.98
N ALA A 36 7.67 -9.15 -13.77
CA ALA A 36 9.01 -9.41 -13.24
C ALA A 36 9.59 -8.21 -12.47
N THR A 37 9.28 -6.98 -12.88
CA THR A 37 9.71 -5.74 -12.21
C THR A 37 9.01 -5.55 -10.86
N VAL A 38 7.68 -5.77 -10.79
CA VAL A 38 6.91 -5.60 -9.54
C VAL A 38 7.01 -6.80 -8.59
N LYS A 39 7.54 -7.94 -9.06
CA LYS A 39 7.72 -9.12 -8.23
C LYS A 39 8.69 -8.82 -7.08
N GLY A 40 8.21 -9.03 -5.85
CA GLY A 40 8.98 -8.79 -4.63
C GLY A 40 8.86 -7.36 -4.10
N LEU A 41 8.14 -6.47 -4.80
CA LEU A 41 7.76 -5.18 -4.24
C LEU A 41 6.62 -5.35 -3.25
N SER A 42 6.68 -4.61 -2.14
CA SER A 42 5.59 -4.51 -1.20
C SER A 42 5.43 -3.07 -0.73
N TYR A 43 4.22 -2.68 -0.37
CA TYR A 43 3.98 -1.38 0.19
C TYR A 43 2.90 -1.43 1.25
N THR A 44 2.95 -0.46 2.16
CA THR A 44 1.90 -0.21 3.14
C THR A 44 1.46 1.23 3.06
N TYR A 45 0.22 1.48 3.45
CA TYR A 45 -0.31 2.83 3.61
C TYR A 45 -0.62 3.08 5.09
N ASN A 46 -0.27 4.27 5.56
CA ASN A 46 -0.70 4.77 6.85
C ASN A 46 -0.81 6.29 6.82
N ASN A 47 -1.99 6.81 7.15
CA ASN A 47 -2.25 8.24 7.34
C ASN A 47 -1.65 9.16 6.28
N GLY A 48 -2.02 8.95 5.02
CA GLY A 48 -1.58 9.76 3.89
C GLY A 48 -0.18 9.43 3.37
N VAL A 49 0.50 8.41 3.90
CA VAL A 49 1.86 8.05 3.50
C VAL A 49 1.93 6.61 3.03
N VAL A 50 2.50 6.39 1.84
CA VAL A 50 2.86 5.06 1.35
C VAL A 50 4.32 4.78 1.66
N THR A 51 4.58 3.65 2.31
CA THR A 51 5.93 3.10 2.51
C THR A 51 6.15 1.97 1.50
N LEU A 52 7.05 2.17 0.54
CA LEU A 52 7.38 1.20 -0.50
C LEU A 52 8.71 0.51 -0.19
N LYS A 53 8.72 -0.81 -0.22
CA LYS A 53 9.91 -1.66 -0.08
C LYS A 53 10.22 -2.38 -1.38
N ASN A 54 11.46 -2.27 -1.83
CA ASN A 54 11.96 -3.04 -2.97
C ASN A 54 12.62 -4.34 -2.49
N GLY A 55 11.84 -5.41 -2.36
CA GLY A 55 12.35 -6.78 -2.17
C GLY A 55 12.57 -7.54 -3.49
N GLY A 56 12.52 -6.86 -4.62
CA GLY A 56 12.60 -7.46 -5.95
C GLY A 56 14.04 -7.73 -6.40
N ASN A 57 14.20 -8.08 -7.68
CA ASN A 57 15.50 -8.38 -8.27
C ASN A 57 16.15 -7.20 -8.99
N TYR A 58 15.46 -6.07 -9.11
CA TYR A 58 15.89 -4.93 -9.91
C TYR A 58 15.86 -3.66 -9.09
N ASP A 59 16.80 -2.76 -9.35
CA ASP A 59 16.68 -1.37 -8.95
C ASP A 59 15.55 -0.73 -9.78
N LEU A 60 14.75 0.11 -9.14
CA LEU A 60 13.60 0.76 -9.77
C LEU A 60 13.94 2.19 -10.16
N GLY A 61 13.34 2.67 -11.25
CA GLY A 61 13.39 4.07 -11.66
C GLY A 61 12.20 4.80 -11.06
N THR A 62 11.06 4.75 -11.75
CA THR A 62 9.82 5.37 -11.30
C THR A 62 8.84 4.31 -10.83
N VAL A 63 8.23 4.54 -9.67
CA VAL A 63 7.09 3.75 -9.20
C VAL A 63 5.94 4.70 -8.84
N SER A 64 4.73 4.39 -9.29
CA SER A 64 3.50 5.04 -8.84
C SER A 64 2.56 4.01 -8.22
N ILE A 65 2.00 4.39 -7.08
CA ILE A 65 0.93 3.65 -6.42
C ILE A 65 -0.27 4.57 -6.37
N ILE A 66 -1.38 4.14 -6.95
CA ILE A 66 -2.62 4.89 -6.95
C ILE A 66 -3.55 4.39 -5.87
N ALA A 67 -4.45 5.27 -5.43
CA ALA A 67 -5.54 4.99 -4.52
C ALA A 67 -6.86 5.37 -5.20
N SER A 68 -7.87 4.51 -5.09
CA SER A 68 -9.26 4.83 -5.40
C SER A 68 -10.14 4.56 -4.18
N SER A 69 -11.38 5.07 -4.17
CA SER A 69 -12.34 4.75 -3.11
C SER A 69 -13.35 3.70 -3.57
N LYS A 70 -13.73 2.81 -2.65
CA LYS A 70 -14.85 1.87 -2.85
C LYS A 70 -16.20 2.56 -2.93
N VAL A 71 -16.33 3.74 -2.35
CA VAL A 71 -17.61 4.45 -2.15
C VAL A 71 -17.67 5.80 -2.88
N ASP A 72 -16.53 6.34 -3.29
CA ASP A 72 -16.44 7.57 -4.07
C ASP A 72 -15.69 7.31 -5.39
N GLY A 73 -16.45 7.21 -6.48
CA GLY A 73 -15.89 6.95 -7.81
C GLY A 73 -15.11 8.12 -8.41
N THR A 74 -15.11 9.29 -7.77
CA THR A 74 -14.39 10.48 -8.23
C THR A 74 -13.06 10.68 -7.50
N LEU A 75 -12.85 9.98 -6.38
CA LEU A 75 -11.62 10.09 -5.61
C LEU A 75 -10.46 9.40 -6.32
N PHE A 76 -9.37 10.15 -6.51
CA PHE A 76 -8.11 9.64 -7.01
C PHE A 76 -6.96 10.09 -6.10
N GLY A 77 -6.15 9.14 -5.65
CA GLY A 77 -4.91 9.40 -4.92
C GLY A 77 -3.70 8.85 -5.65
N ILE A 78 -2.54 9.48 -5.50
CA ILE A 78 -1.28 8.99 -6.08
C ILE A 78 -0.11 9.25 -5.14
N ALA A 79 0.73 8.23 -4.95
CA ALA A 79 2.06 8.33 -4.37
C ALA A 79 3.11 8.09 -5.47
N LEU A 80 4.01 9.04 -5.64
CA LEU A 80 5.07 9.01 -6.66
C LEU A 80 6.44 8.80 -6.01
N PHE A 81 7.20 7.85 -6.56
CA PHE A 81 8.58 7.55 -6.18
C PHE A 81 9.46 7.73 -7.42
N GLU A 82 10.09 8.89 -7.57
CA GLU A 82 10.81 9.29 -8.79
C GLU A 82 12.34 9.24 -8.67
N GLU A 83 12.88 9.29 -7.45
CA GLU A 83 14.32 9.34 -7.19
C GLU A 83 15.04 8.00 -7.43
N GLY A 84 14.33 6.98 -7.94
CA GLY A 84 14.82 5.62 -7.99
C GLY A 84 14.71 4.90 -6.64
N LEU A 85 14.72 3.57 -6.69
CA LEU A 85 14.69 2.75 -5.49
C LEU A 85 15.59 1.52 -5.67
N GLU A 86 16.75 1.56 -5.05
CA GLU A 86 17.68 0.43 -5.01
C GLU A 86 17.04 -0.81 -4.39
N ARG A 87 17.50 -1.99 -4.81
CA ARG A 87 17.11 -3.26 -4.23
C ARG A 87 17.43 -3.33 -2.74
N GLY A 88 16.48 -3.84 -1.96
CA GLY A 88 16.56 -4.00 -0.50
C GLY A 88 16.20 -2.75 0.28
N LYS A 89 16.02 -1.60 -0.38
CA LYS A 89 15.70 -0.33 0.29
C LYS A 89 14.20 -0.15 0.51
N THR A 90 13.89 0.81 1.36
CA THR A 90 12.53 1.23 1.70
C THR A 90 12.48 2.75 1.67
N VAL A 91 11.45 3.29 1.05
CA VAL A 91 11.23 4.73 0.89
C VAL A 91 9.78 5.07 1.20
N LYS A 92 9.50 6.36 1.43
CA LYS A 92 8.18 6.86 1.76
C LYS A 92 7.81 8.00 0.82
N ALA A 93 6.54 8.06 0.45
CA ALA A 93 5.96 9.18 -0.29
C ALA A 93 4.58 9.52 0.26
N THR A 94 4.26 10.81 0.31
CA THR A 94 2.92 11.29 0.64
C THR A 94 2.00 11.01 -0.54
N VAL A 95 0.76 10.62 -0.24
CA VAL A 95 -0.30 10.46 -1.23
C VAL A 95 -0.93 11.83 -1.47
N TYR A 96 -0.93 12.27 -2.71
CA TYR A 96 -1.68 13.44 -3.16
C TYR A 96 -3.08 12.98 -3.58
N PHE A 97 -4.13 13.59 -3.02
CA PHE A 97 -5.52 13.24 -3.29
C PHE A 97 -6.23 14.33 -4.06
N THR A 98 -7.08 13.90 -4.99
CA THR A 98 -7.95 14.75 -5.81
C THR A 98 -9.35 14.14 -5.90
N ALA A 99 -10.35 14.97 -6.13
CA ALA A 99 -11.70 14.53 -6.49
C ALA A 99 -12.29 15.43 -7.58
N GLY A 100 -13.37 14.96 -8.18
CA GLY A 100 -14.01 15.62 -9.34
C GLY A 100 -13.59 15.00 -10.67
N LEU A 101 -14.24 15.42 -11.75
CA LEU A 101 -14.07 14.84 -13.08
C LEU A 101 -13.47 15.87 -14.05
N GLY A 102 -12.41 15.46 -14.76
CA GLY A 102 -11.77 16.28 -15.79
C GLY A 102 -11.29 17.62 -15.26
N LYS A 103 -11.86 18.70 -15.82
CA LYS A 103 -11.49 20.10 -15.53
C LYS A 103 -11.97 20.59 -14.16
N ASP A 104 -12.89 19.87 -13.51
CA ASP A 104 -13.38 20.20 -12.16
C ASP A 104 -12.62 19.43 -11.06
N SER A 105 -11.51 18.77 -11.43
CA SER A 105 -10.63 18.10 -10.48
C SER A 105 -9.96 19.11 -9.55
N HIS A 106 -10.02 18.84 -8.25
CA HIS A 106 -9.43 19.68 -7.22
C HIS A 106 -8.75 18.83 -6.16
N GLU A 107 -7.74 19.40 -5.51
CA GLU A 107 -7.04 18.77 -4.40
C GLU A 107 -7.98 18.57 -3.20
N LEU A 108 -7.85 17.41 -2.55
CA LEU A 108 -8.52 17.12 -1.29
C LEU A 108 -7.50 16.98 -0.15
N PRO A 109 -7.70 17.70 0.96
CA PRO A 109 -6.87 17.51 2.14
C PRO A 109 -7.16 16.15 2.78
N LEU A 110 -6.14 15.54 3.39
CA LEU A 110 -6.20 14.20 3.98
C LEU A 110 -7.36 14.01 4.99
N ASN A 111 -7.74 15.06 5.72
CA ASN A 111 -8.82 15.02 6.70
C ASN A 111 -10.23 14.92 6.08
N LYS A 112 -10.35 15.09 4.76
CA LYS A 112 -11.60 14.90 4.00
C LYS A 112 -11.66 13.53 3.34
N ILE A 113 -10.60 12.73 3.43
CA ILE A 113 -10.51 11.41 2.82
C ILE A 113 -11.03 10.35 3.77
N ASP A 114 -11.99 9.55 3.31
CA ASP A 114 -12.35 8.30 3.97
C ASP A 114 -11.28 7.24 3.70
N GLN A 115 -10.24 7.27 4.53
CA GLN A 115 -9.07 6.41 4.36
C GLN A 115 -9.39 4.91 4.47
N GLN A 116 -10.47 4.54 5.16
CA GLN A 116 -10.85 3.14 5.37
C GLN A 116 -11.37 2.49 4.09
N ASN A 117 -11.95 3.29 3.20
CA ASN A 117 -12.51 2.83 1.93
C ASN A 117 -11.53 2.93 0.76
N LEU A 118 -10.26 3.27 1.02
CA LEU A 118 -9.24 3.31 -0.02
C LEU A 118 -8.84 1.90 -0.50
N VAL A 119 -8.59 1.80 -1.80
CA VAL A 119 -8.04 0.63 -2.48
C VAL A 119 -6.77 1.08 -3.18
N PHE A 120 -5.65 0.47 -2.83
CA PHE A 120 -4.37 0.81 -3.44
C PHE A 120 -3.97 -0.19 -4.52
N SER A 121 -3.27 0.28 -5.55
CA SER A 121 -2.74 -0.57 -6.61
C SER A 121 -1.47 0.03 -7.21
N PHE A 122 -0.60 -0.84 -7.74
CA PHE A 122 0.50 -0.37 -8.59
C PHE A 122 -0.05 0.11 -9.93
N ASP A 123 0.26 1.35 -10.27
CA ASP A 123 -0.06 1.95 -11.56
C ASP A 123 1.14 1.82 -12.53
N LYS A 124 2.32 2.24 -12.06
CA LYS A 124 3.57 2.18 -12.84
C LYS A 124 4.71 1.65 -11.99
N ALA A 125 5.60 0.89 -12.63
CA ALA A 125 6.89 0.50 -12.08
C ALA A 125 7.87 0.28 -13.22
N THR A 126 8.96 1.05 -13.24
CA THR A 126 10.04 0.92 -14.21
C THR A 126 11.33 0.47 -13.53
N ARG A 127 12.21 -0.18 -14.30
CA ARG A 127 13.57 -0.49 -13.84
C ARG A 127 14.42 0.76 -13.99
N ALA A 128 15.38 0.96 -13.09
CA ALA A 128 16.36 2.02 -13.24
C ALA A 128 17.13 1.81 -14.55
N GLN A 129 17.28 2.87 -15.34
CA GLN A 129 18.20 2.89 -16.48
C GLN A 129 19.56 3.30 -15.92
N ARG A 130 20.57 2.44 -16.11
CA ARG A 130 21.95 2.75 -15.78
C ARG A 130 22.59 3.56 -16.89
#